data_AF-A0A968I0F4-F1
#
_entry.id   AF-A0A968I0F4-F1
#
_cell.length_a   1.000
_cell.length_b   1.000
_cell.length_c   1.000
_cell.angle_alpha   90.00
_cell.angle_beta   90.00
_cell.angle_gamma   90.00
#
_symmetry.space_group_name_H-M   'P 1'
#
loop_
_entity.id
_entity.type
_entity.pdbx_description
1 polymer ?
#
loop_
_entity_poly.entity_id
_entity_poly.type
_entity_poly.pdbx_seq_one_letter_code
_entity_poly.pdbx_strand_id
1 'polypeptide(L)'
;MDLLTEPSFVLEHHSAHEVSMVACGICHADAYYRGDYGAGALYCALRFPQVREQPAITALGLTMMMSQLAAGVRVNHKRTFLHYVRLKSLHPVEDGETVTVPFPDGARVNASFDDLGRLTEIRSS
;
A
#
# COMPACT_ATOMS: atom_id res chain seq x y z
N MET A 1 35.14 -21.55 -0.67
CA MET A 1 34.84 -20.13 -0.97
C MET A 1 33.35 -20.07 -1.21
N ASP A 2 32.58 -20.05 -0.13
CA ASP A 2 31.12 -19.97 -0.21
C ASP A 2 30.76 -18.58 -0.73
N LEU A 3 30.17 -18.55 -1.92
CA LEU A 3 29.49 -17.36 -2.42
C LEU A 3 28.39 -17.04 -1.41
N LEU A 4 28.48 -15.87 -0.79
CA LEU A 4 27.44 -15.29 0.05
C LEU A 4 26.09 -15.43 -0.68
N THR A 5 25.25 -16.36 -0.25
CA THR A 5 23.82 -16.53 -0.63
C THR A 5 22.96 -15.40 -0.03
N GLU A 6 23.51 -14.18 -0.10
CA GLU A 6 22.94 -12.89 0.20
C GLU A 6 21.69 -12.62 -0.63
N PRO A 7 20.46 -12.46 -0.09
CA PRO A 7 19.40 -11.83 -0.86
C PRO A 7 19.88 -10.45 -1.33
N SER A 8 20.14 -10.30 -2.63
CA SER A 8 20.58 -9.03 -3.21
C SER A 8 19.37 -8.26 -3.73
N PHE A 9 19.33 -6.96 -3.44
CA PHE A 9 18.24 -6.07 -3.84
C PHE A 9 18.81 -4.94 -4.69
N VAL A 10 18.56 -4.98 -6.00
CA VAL A 10 19.07 -3.98 -6.96
C VAL A 10 18.18 -2.74 -6.90
N LEU A 11 18.70 -1.69 -6.26
CA LEU A 11 17.99 -0.43 -6.03
C LEU A 11 17.57 0.29 -7.33
N GLU A 12 18.28 0.10 -8.44
CA GLU A 12 18.03 0.78 -9.71
C GLU A 12 16.67 0.43 -10.35
N HIS A 13 16.10 -0.73 -10.01
CA HIS A 13 14.81 -1.18 -10.55
C HIS A 13 13.61 -0.79 -9.69
N HIS A 14 13.84 -0.13 -8.54
CA HIS A 14 12.81 0.16 -7.57
C HIS A 14 12.80 1.63 -7.17
N SER A 15 11.62 2.18 -7.00
CA SER A 15 11.47 3.53 -6.50
C SER A 15 11.90 3.63 -5.04
N ALA A 16 12.40 4.80 -4.64
CA ALA A 16 12.71 5.05 -3.23
C ALA A 16 11.50 4.87 -2.30
N HIS A 17 10.28 5.09 -2.82
CA HIS A 17 9.05 4.85 -2.09
C HIS A 17 8.84 3.37 -1.76
N GLU A 18 9.11 2.47 -2.71
CA GLU A 18 8.99 1.02 -2.48
C GLU A 18 10.00 0.54 -1.43
N VAL A 19 11.26 0.95 -1.54
CA VAL A 19 12.31 0.60 -0.57
C VAL A 19 11.94 1.09 0.83
N SER A 20 11.44 2.32 0.93
CA SER A 20 11.04 2.91 2.20
C SER A 20 9.84 2.19 2.81
N MET A 21 8.85 1.79 2.00
CA MET A 21 7.71 1.00 2.48
C MET A 21 8.13 -0.39 2.98
N VAL A 22 9.06 -1.06 2.28
CA VAL A 22 9.62 -2.34 2.73
C VAL A 22 10.36 -2.16 4.05
N ALA A 23 11.20 -1.13 4.17
CA ALA A 23 11.90 -0.81 5.40
C ALA A 23 10.93 -0.52 6.57
N CYS A 24 9.83 0.21 6.32
CA CYS A 24 8.79 0.41 7.33
C CYS A 24 8.18 -0.92 7.79
N GLY A 25 7.90 -1.85 6.86
CA GLY A 25 7.41 -3.17 7.18
C GLY A 25 8.38 -3.96 8.08
N ILE A 26 9.66 -3.98 7.73
CA ILE A 26 10.72 -4.67 8.50
C ILE A 26 10.91 -4.04 9.88
N CYS A 27 10.92 -2.71 9.95
CA CYS A 27 11.16 -1.98 11.20
C CYS A 27 9.90 -1.83 12.06
N HIS A 28 8.74 -2.31 11.62
CA HIS A 28 7.44 -2.07 12.24
C HIS A 28 7.14 -0.57 12.45
N ALA A 29 7.48 0.25 11.47
CA ALA A 29 7.16 1.67 11.44
C ALA A 29 5.83 1.91 10.72
N ASP A 30 5.14 2.98 11.09
CA ASP A 30 3.78 3.28 10.61
C ASP A 30 3.80 4.15 9.35
N ALA A 31 4.87 4.93 9.16
CA ALA A 31 5.11 5.71 7.95
C ALA A 31 6.62 5.96 7.77
N TYR A 32 6.98 6.58 6.65
CA TYR A 32 8.29 7.19 6.49
C TYR A 32 8.13 8.65 6.04
N TYR A 33 9.13 9.45 6.38
CA TYR A 33 9.34 10.78 5.83
C TYR A 33 10.63 10.77 5.01
N ARG A 34 10.57 11.32 3.80
CA ARG A 34 11.74 11.60 2.97
C ARG A 34 12.03 13.10 3.03
N GLY A 35 13.19 13.46 3.55
CA GLY A 35 13.69 14.83 3.56
C GLY A 35 14.90 15.00 2.64
N ASP A 36 15.13 16.22 2.17
CA ASP A 36 16.36 16.58 1.48
C ASP A 36 17.54 16.57 2.46
N TYR A 37 18.66 15.97 2.05
CA TYR A 37 19.88 15.93 2.85
C TYR A 37 21.11 16.12 1.97
N GLY A 38 21.40 17.39 1.66
CA GLY A 38 22.54 17.76 0.81
C GLY A 38 22.46 17.11 -0.56
N ALA A 39 23.48 16.30 -0.90
CA ALA A 39 23.55 15.56 -2.16
C ALA A 39 22.77 14.22 -2.14
N GLY A 40 22.04 13.93 -1.07
CA GLY A 40 21.26 12.70 -0.90
C GLY A 40 19.88 12.95 -0.28
N ALA A 41 19.28 11.88 0.23
CA ALA A 41 17.98 11.93 0.90
C ALA A 41 18.06 11.29 2.28
N LEU A 42 17.41 11.92 3.25
CA LEU A 42 17.19 11.38 4.59
C LEU A 42 15.85 10.63 4.59
N TYR A 43 15.84 9.42 5.13
CA TYR A 43 14.63 8.64 5.34
C TYR A 43 14.45 8.40 6.83
N CYS A 44 13.35 8.92 7.37
CA CYS A 44 12.99 8.75 8.78
C CYS A 44 11.81 7.79 8.87
N ALA A 45 11.99 6.66 9.55
CA ALA A 45 10.90 5.79 9.95
C ALA A 45 10.13 6.44 11.10
N LEU A 46 8.81 6.61 10.92
CA LEU A 46 7.94 7.27 11.89
C LEU A 46 7.06 6.23 12.57
N ARG A 47 6.90 6.36 13.89
CA ARG A 47 6.03 5.49 14.70
C ARG A 47 4.95 6.33 15.36
N PHE A 48 3.70 5.91 15.18
CA PHE A 48 2.51 6.56 15.69
C PHE A 48 1.61 5.49 16.31
N PRO A 49 1.84 5.10 17.59
CA PRO A 49 1.02 4.10 18.26
C PRO A 49 -0.48 4.39 18.18
N GLN A 50 -0.86 5.67 18.25
CA GLN A 50 -2.25 6.13 18.17
C GLN A 50 -2.91 5.83 16.81
N VAL A 51 -2.13 5.76 15.72
CA VAL A 51 -2.63 5.41 14.38
C VAL A 51 -2.98 3.92 14.29
N ARG A 52 -2.41 3.08 15.16
CA ARG A 52 -2.71 1.65 15.21
C ARG A 52 -4.06 1.35 15.87
N GLU A 53 -4.54 2.27 16.71
CA GLU A 53 -5.83 2.18 17.41
C GLU A 53 -7.00 2.73 16.57
N GLN A 54 -6.78 2.96 15.27
CA GLN A 54 -7.83 3.46 14.40
C GLN A 54 -9.03 2.51 14.34
N PRO A 55 -10.25 3.06 14.23
CA PRO A 55 -11.45 2.25 14.04
C PRO A 55 -11.34 1.37 12.79
N ALA A 56 -12.15 0.31 12.75
CA ALA A 56 -12.28 -0.52 11.57
C ALA A 56 -12.60 0.37 10.35
N ILE A 57 -11.92 0.10 9.24
CA ILE A 57 -12.17 0.86 8.02
C ILE A 57 -13.58 0.56 7.50
N THR A 58 -14.25 1.57 6.97
CA THR A 58 -15.56 1.44 6.31
C THR A 58 -15.39 1.36 4.80
N ALA A 59 -16.41 0.89 4.08
CA ALA A 59 -16.38 0.85 2.61
C ALA A 59 -16.15 2.23 1.98
N LEU A 60 -16.81 3.27 2.51
CA LEU A 60 -16.59 4.66 2.08
C LEU A 60 -15.17 5.13 2.40
N GLY A 61 -14.67 4.83 3.61
CA GLY A 61 -13.31 5.18 4.02
C GLY A 61 -12.25 4.57 3.11
N LEU A 62 -12.40 3.29 2.77
CA LEU A 62 -11.52 2.59 1.81
C LEU A 62 -11.57 3.26 0.44
N THR A 63 -12.77 3.58 -0.06
CA THR A 63 -12.98 4.22 -1.36
C THR A 63 -12.31 5.60 -1.43
N MET A 64 -12.49 6.43 -0.41
CA MET A 64 -11.88 7.76 -0.32
C MET A 64 -10.35 7.68 -0.23
N MET A 65 -9.83 6.82 0.66
CA MET A 65 -8.39 6.65 0.86
C MET A 65 -7.70 6.19 -0.44
N MET A 66 -8.28 5.21 -1.13
CA MET A 66 -7.69 4.68 -2.35
C MET A 66 -7.78 5.65 -3.53
N SER A 67 -8.85 6.43 -3.63
CA SER A 67 -8.96 7.52 -4.60
C SER A 67 -7.86 8.58 -4.39
N GLN A 68 -7.62 8.97 -3.14
CA GLN A 68 -6.55 9.91 -2.80
C GLN A 68 -5.16 9.35 -3.09
N LEU A 69 -4.92 8.08 -2.75
CA LEU A 69 -3.65 7.40 -3.04
C LEU A 69 -3.38 7.37 -4.55
N ALA A 70 -4.38 6.98 -5.34
CA ALA A 70 -4.25 6.88 -6.79
C ALA A 70 -3.98 8.24 -7.47
N ALA A 71 -4.45 9.34 -6.88
CA ALA A 71 -4.20 10.69 -7.40
C ALA A 71 -2.78 11.19 -7.12
N GLY A 72 -2.18 10.81 -5.98
CA GLY A 72 -0.94 11.41 -5.49
C GLY A 72 0.31 10.51 -5.53
N VAL A 73 0.14 9.19 -5.63
CA VAL A 73 1.24 8.24 -5.40
C VAL A 73 1.36 7.29 -6.59
N ARG A 74 2.54 7.26 -7.22
CA ARG A 74 2.82 6.34 -8.34
C ARG A 74 3.35 5.01 -7.81
N VAL A 75 2.44 4.11 -7.46
CA VAL A 75 2.74 2.71 -7.07
C VAL A 75 1.81 1.76 -7.82
N ASN A 76 2.04 0.44 -7.72
CA ASN A 76 1.08 -0.52 -8.21
C ASN A 76 -0.17 -0.52 -7.31
N HIS A 77 -1.21 0.23 -7.71
CA HIS A 77 -2.43 0.44 -6.91
C HIS A 77 -3.13 -0.88 -6.58
N LYS A 78 -3.17 -1.84 -7.52
CA LYS A 78 -3.79 -3.17 -7.30
C LYS A 78 -3.11 -3.93 -6.18
N ARG A 79 -1.77 -4.03 -6.21
CA ARG A 79 -1.00 -4.69 -5.14
C ARG A 79 -1.17 -3.98 -3.82
N THR A 80 -1.07 -2.65 -3.80
CA THR A 80 -1.27 -1.84 -2.58
C THR A 80 -2.67 -2.06 -1.99
N PHE A 81 -3.72 -2.03 -2.83
CA PHE A 81 -5.09 -2.28 -2.42
C PHE A 81 -5.25 -3.65 -1.79
N LEU A 82 -4.80 -4.72 -2.46
CA LEU A 82 -4.90 -6.10 -1.98
C LEU A 82 -4.17 -6.31 -0.65
N HIS A 83 -2.95 -5.79 -0.52
CA HIS A 83 -2.20 -5.89 0.73
C HIS A 83 -2.87 -5.11 1.85
N TYR A 84 -3.38 -3.92 1.58
CA TYR A 84 -4.04 -3.08 2.57
C TYR A 84 -5.34 -3.72 3.09
N VAL A 85 -6.20 -4.23 2.22
CA VAL A 85 -7.47 -4.86 2.66
C VAL A 85 -7.21 -6.14 3.44
N ARG A 86 -6.19 -6.93 3.04
CA ARG A 86 -5.76 -8.12 3.80
C ARG A 86 -5.18 -7.75 5.17
N LEU A 87 -4.42 -6.65 5.26
CA LEU A 87 -3.91 -6.11 6.53
C LEU A 87 -5.06 -5.72 7.47
N LYS A 88 -6.19 -5.26 6.92
CA LYS A 88 -7.42 -4.97 7.68
C LYS A 88 -8.30 -6.20 7.90
N SER A 89 -7.78 -7.41 7.66
CA SER A 89 -8.50 -8.68 7.81
C SER A 89 -9.76 -8.79 6.95
N LEU A 90 -9.81 -8.06 5.83
CA LEU A 90 -10.85 -8.21 4.82
C LEU A 90 -10.43 -9.23 3.77
N HIS A 91 -11.41 -9.85 3.11
CA HIS A 91 -11.19 -10.93 2.16
C HIS A 91 -11.58 -10.49 0.74
N PRO A 92 -10.64 -9.92 -0.04
CA PRO A 92 -10.93 -9.51 -1.41
C PRO A 92 -11.16 -10.73 -2.31
N VAL A 93 -12.09 -10.60 -3.25
CA VAL A 93 -12.30 -11.53 -4.36
C VAL A 93 -11.81 -10.86 -5.63
N GLU A 94 -10.86 -11.52 -6.30
CA GLU A 94 -10.26 -11.04 -7.55
C GLU A 94 -10.96 -11.71 -8.74
N ASP A 95 -11.36 -10.91 -9.73
CA ASP A 95 -11.90 -11.36 -11.01
C ASP A 95 -11.23 -10.53 -12.14
N GLY A 96 -10.13 -11.05 -12.66
CA GLY A 96 -9.28 -10.35 -13.62
C GLY A 96 -8.76 -9.01 -13.07
N GLU A 97 -9.15 -7.92 -13.71
CA GLU A 97 -8.81 -6.55 -13.30
C GLU A 97 -9.80 -5.89 -12.35
N THR A 98 -10.80 -6.65 -11.89
CA THR A 98 -11.75 -6.19 -10.89
C THR A 98 -11.47 -6.87 -9.55
N VAL A 99 -11.53 -6.09 -8.47
CA VAL A 99 -11.43 -6.59 -7.10
C VAL A 99 -12.68 -6.15 -6.33
N THR A 100 -13.37 -7.13 -5.74
CA THR A 100 -14.53 -6.92 -4.89
C THR A 100 -14.15 -7.17 -3.43
N VAL A 101 -14.52 -6.27 -2.53
CA VAL A 101 -14.26 -6.38 -1.09
C VAL A 101 -15.58 -6.30 -0.33
N PRO A 102 -16.06 -7.43 0.24
CA PRO A 102 -17.22 -7.42 1.12
C PRO A 102 -16.84 -6.91 2.51
N PHE A 103 -17.73 -6.12 3.12
CA PHE A 103 -17.62 -5.66 4.50
C PHE A 103 -18.62 -6.40 5.41
N PRO A 104 -18.34 -6.51 6.73
CA PRO A 104 -19.21 -7.21 7.67
C PRO A 104 -20.62 -6.64 7.81
N ASP A 105 -20.79 -5.35 7.53
CA ASP A 105 -22.06 -4.63 7.56
C ASP A 105 -22.90 -4.84 6.28
N GLY A 106 -22.42 -5.65 5.33
CA GLY A 106 -23.07 -5.92 4.05
C GLY A 106 -22.67 -4.95 2.93
N ALA A 107 -21.94 -3.86 3.24
CA ALA A 107 -21.41 -2.97 2.23
C ALA A 107 -20.36 -3.66 1.37
N ARG A 108 -20.09 -3.10 0.19
CA ARG A 108 -19.10 -3.64 -0.74
C ARG A 108 -18.30 -2.54 -1.41
N VAL A 109 -17.02 -2.79 -1.63
CA VAL A 109 -16.18 -1.96 -2.50
C VAL A 109 -15.84 -2.72 -3.76
N ASN A 110 -16.05 -2.11 -4.91
CA ASN A 110 -15.61 -2.62 -6.20
C ASN A 110 -14.56 -1.68 -6.75
N ALA A 111 -13.38 -2.21 -7.06
CA ALA A 111 -12.26 -1.47 -7.63
C ALA A 111 -11.84 -2.13 -8.94
N SER A 112 -11.62 -1.32 -9.98
CA SER A 112 -11.12 -1.75 -11.28
C SER A 112 -9.72 -1.20 -11.51
N PHE A 113 -8.88 -1.99 -12.15
CA PHE A 113 -7.49 -1.65 -12.44
C PHE A 113 -7.20 -1.76 -13.94
N ASP A 114 -6.13 -1.12 -14.42
CA ASP A 114 -5.58 -1.36 -15.75
C ASP A 114 -4.50 -2.45 -15.72
N ASP A 115 -4.01 -2.87 -16.89
CA ASP A 115 -2.96 -3.90 -17.03
C ASP A 115 -1.64 -3.54 -16.33
N LEU A 116 -1.46 -2.26 -15.97
CA LEU A 116 -0.29 -1.76 -15.25
C LEU A 116 -0.55 -1.66 -13.74
N GLY A 117 -1.70 -2.16 -13.28
CA GLY A 117 -2.13 -2.20 -11.89
C GLY A 117 -2.57 -0.86 -11.34
N ARG A 118 -2.92 0.12 -12.20
CA ARG A 118 -3.38 1.45 -11.77
C ARG A 118 -4.90 1.43 -11.60
N LEU A 119 -5.37 1.98 -10.49
CA LEU A 119 -6.80 2.18 -10.24
C LEU A 119 -7.45 3.04 -11.35
N THR A 120 -8.46 2.48 -12.01
CA THR A 120 -9.26 3.16 -13.05
C THR A 120 -10.64 3.56 -12.54
N GLU A 121 -11.22 2.76 -11.65
CA GLU A 121 -12.52 3.02 -11.05
C GLU A 121 -12.59 2.47 -9.62
N ILE A 122 -13.29 3.15 -8.71
CA ILE A 122 -13.63 2.62 -7.40
C ILE A 122 -14.99 3.13 -6.93
N ARG A 123 -15.82 2.25 -6.37
CA ARG A 123 -17.15 2.59 -5.84
C ARG A 123 -17.51 1.72 -4.64
N SER A 124 -18.26 2.29 -3.70
CA SER A 124 -18.86 1.58 -2.56
C SER A 124 -20.39 1.57 -2.68
N SER A 125 -21.02 0.46 -2.28
CA SER A 125 -22.48 0.32 -2.13
C SER A 125 -22.93 0.33 -0.67
#